data_AF-A0A414S7Q4-F1
#
_entry.id   AF-A0A414S7Q4-F1
#
_cell.length_a   1.000
_cell.length_b   1.000
_cell.length_c   1.000
_cell.angle_alpha   90.00
_cell.angle_beta   90.00
_cell.angle_gamma   90.00
#
_symmetry.space_group_name_H-M   'P 1'
#
loop_
_entity.id
_entity.type
_entity.pdbx_description
1 polymer ?
#
loop_
_entity_poly.entity_id
_entity_poly.type
_entity_poly.pdbx_seq_one_letter_code
_entity_poly.pdbx_strand_id
1 'polypeptide(L)'
;MGTQGDFTITGYSSDSAMKDFVDGSSSITEGEMFAEGTADNTCVISSELASYNDLAVGDTITLSNPNQEDETYTLTIAGIYETESTSDSASSMMGGFMAGADSSNQIYVSYQTLETILTQSEENATTTTDSTTGETTTTALRSMLNGTYAFDSVSDYEKFQDEVKEMGLSDDYTVSSSDLTSYEESLEPLQHLSEYAGYFLMVILAIGAVILIVLHIFAIRERKYEIGVLAAIGMKKWKIAVQFLTESLCITFCALIIGAGIGAVSSVPVTNHLLAQQIESTSSSGQEQRFGRETGA
;
A
#
# COMPACT_ATOMS: atom_id res chain seq x y z
N MET A 1 26.28 -7.36 21.61
CA MET A 1 25.68 -6.57 20.49
C MET A 1 26.78 -6.31 19.46
N GLY A 2 26.50 -6.41 18.15
CA GLY A 2 27.47 -6.16 17.09
C GLY A 2 27.53 -4.68 16.70
N THR A 3 28.66 -4.24 16.15
CA THR A 3 28.87 -2.88 15.60
C THR A 3 28.13 -2.76 14.29
N GLN A 4 27.43 -1.64 14.08
CA GLN A 4 26.76 -1.33 12.82
C GLN A 4 27.78 -0.86 11.79
N GLY A 5 27.70 -1.38 10.56
CA GLY A 5 28.59 -0.99 9.48
C GLY A 5 28.13 0.28 8.75
N ASP A 6 29.07 0.90 8.04
CA ASP A 6 28.83 2.11 7.26
C ASP A 6 28.17 1.83 5.89
N PHE A 7 28.26 0.59 5.41
CA PHE A 7 27.70 0.12 4.15
C PHE A 7 26.69 -1.01 4.37
N THR A 8 25.70 -1.07 3.49
CA THR A 8 24.73 -2.18 3.44
C THR A 8 24.93 -2.98 2.17
N ILE A 9 25.15 -4.28 2.32
CA ILE A 9 25.28 -5.21 1.20
C ILE A 9 23.96 -5.97 1.05
N THR A 10 23.35 -5.87 -0.13
CA THR A 10 22.12 -6.58 -0.45
C THR A 10 22.39 -7.62 -1.54
N GLY A 11 22.12 -8.88 -1.20
CA GLY A 11 22.30 -10.02 -2.09
C GLY A 11 20.99 -10.39 -2.77
N TYR A 12 20.93 -10.25 -4.10
CA TYR A 12 19.75 -10.64 -4.87
C TYR A 12 19.90 -12.03 -5.48
N SER A 13 18.83 -12.83 -5.38
CA SER A 13 18.76 -14.17 -5.98
C SER A 13 18.25 -14.15 -7.43
N SER A 14 17.51 -13.10 -7.82
CA SER A 14 17.02 -12.88 -9.18
C SER A 14 16.84 -11.40 -9.51
N ASP A 15 16.90 -11.07 -10.79
CA ASP A 15 16.68 -9.72 -11.34
C ASP A 15 15.26 -9.24 -11.05
N SER A 16 14.28 -10.16 -11.05
CA SER A 16 12.88 -9.86 -10.76
C SER A 16 12.64 -9.39 -9.32
N ALA A 17 13.55 -9.69 -8.39
CA ALA A 17 13.46 -9.23 -7.00
C ALA A 17 13.99 -7.79 -6.83
N MET A 18 14.70 -7.26 -7.83
CA MET A 18 15.29 -5.92 -7.83
C MET A 18 14.25 -4.86 -8.25
N LYS A 19 13.21 -4.68 -7.42
CA LYS A 19 12.04 -3.83 -7.74
C LYS A 19 12.43 -2.43 -8.20
N ASP A 20 13.44 -1.82 -7.58
CA ASP A 20 13.92 -0.49 -7.96
C ASP A 20 14.45 -0.42 -9.41
N PHE A 21 15.10 -1.49 -9.88
CA PHE A 21 15.60 -1.56 -11.26
C PHE A 21 14.49 -1.94 -12.24
N VAL A 22 13.53 -2.77 -11.82
CA VAL A 22 12.38 -3.17 -12.65
C VAL A 22 11.40 -2.01 -12.87
N ASP A 23 11.12 -1.24 -11.82
CA ASP A 23 10.21 -0.09 -11.85
C ASP A 23 10.88 1.16 -12.44
N GLY A 24 12.20 1.11 -12.68
CA GLY A 24 12.99 2.16 -13.33
C GLY A 24 13.42 3.31 -12.39
N SER A 25 13.27 3.15 -11.07
CA SER A 25 13.76 4.13 -10.09
C SER A 25 15.28 4.12 -9.97
N SER A 26 15.91 3.00 -10.30
CA SER A 26 17.36 2.83 -10.39
C SER A 26 17.76 2.27 -11.76
N SER A 27 18.89 2.73 -12.30
CA SER A 27 19.38 2.29 -13.61
C SER A 27 20.90 2.15 -13.62
N ILE A 28 21.41 1.18 -14.38
CA ILE A 28 22.86 1.02 -14.58
C ILE A 28 23.32 2.07 -15.60
N THR A 29 24.25 2.92 -15.19
CA THR A 29 24.84 3.97 -16.02
C THR A 29 26.13 3.51 -16.69
N GLU A 30 26.92 2.68 -16.01
CA GLU A 30 28.16 2.11 -16.54
C GLU A 30 28.31 0.62 -16.16
N GLY A 31 28.86 -0.18 -17.07
CA GLY A 31 29.09 -1.62 -16.85
C GLY A 31 27.83 -2.47 -17.01
N GLU A 32 27.75 -3.56 -16.25
CA GLU A 32 26.65 -4.52 -16.31
C GLU A 32 26.27 -5.04 -14.91
N MET A 33 25.04 -5.58 -14.80
CA MET A 33 24.60 -6.25 -13.58
C MET A 33 25.36 -7.57 -13.41
N PHE A 34 25.61 -7.99 -12.17
CA PHE A 34 26.12 -9.34 -11.89
C PHE A 34 25.13 -10.40 -12.39
N ALA A 35 25.64 -11.55 -12.82
CA ALA A 35 24.79 -12.64 -13.28
C ALA A 35 24.12 -13.37 -12.10
N GLU A 36 22.84 -13.73 -12.27
CA GLU A 36 22.07 -14.48 -11.29
C GLU A 36 22.78 -15.80 -10.88
N GLY A 37 22.78 -16.09 -9.58
CA GLY A 37 23.32 -17.36 -9.05
C GLY A 37 24.84 -17.55 -9.17
N THR A 38 25.60 -16.53 -9.56
CA THR A 38 27.07 -16.61 -9.63
C THR A 38 27.74 -16.28 -8.31
N ALA A 39 28.93 -16.84 -8.04
CA ALA A 39 29.72 -16.55 -6.84
C ALA A 39 31.02 -15.81 -7.21
N ASP A 40 30.92 -14.88 -8.16
CA ASP A 40 32.09 -14.31 -8.85
C ASP A 40 32.73 -13.14 -8.07
N ASN A 41 32.22 -12.84 -6.87
CA ASN A 41 32.63 -11.70 -6.05
C ASN A 41 32.54 -10.37 -6.81
N THR A 42 31.54 -10.25 -7.67
CA THR A 42 31.21 -9.05 -8.41
C THR A 42 30.17 -8.23 -7.65
N CYS A 43 30.24 -6.92 -7.79
CA CYS A 43 29.33 -6.00 -7.14
C CYS A 43 28.91 -4.85 -8.06
N VAL A 44 27.77 -4.26 -7.73
CA VAL A 44 27.25 -3.06 -8.37
C VAL A 44 27.12 -1.99 -7.29
N ILE A 45 27.70 -0.81 -7.54
CA ILE A 45 27.80 0.30 -6.56
C ILE A 45 27.10 1.56 -7.06
N SER A 46 26.74 2.45 -6.15
CA SER A 46 26.13 3.73 -6.51
C SER A 46 27.11 4.65 -7.25
N SER A 47 26.59 5.49 -8.14
CA SER A 47 27.36 6.51 -8.87
C SER A 47 28.01 7.52 -7.93
N GLU A 48 27.36 7.84 -6.81
CA GLU A 48 27.91 8.72 -5.77
C GLU A 48 29.11 8.08 -5.07
N LEU A 49 29.01 6.80 -4.68
CA LEU A 49 30.11 6.08 -4.05
C LEU A 49 31.31 5.95 -4.99
N ALA A 50 31.04 5.65 -6.27
CA ALA A 50 32.06 5.56 -7.31
C ALA A 50 32.76 6.91 -7.51
N SER A 51 31.99 7.98 -7.67
CA SER A 51 32.51 9.33 -7.91
C SER A 51 33.32 9.88 -6.72
N TYR A 52 32.86 9.60 -5.49
CA TYR A 52 33.54 10.11 -4.29
C TYR A 52 34.91 9.43 -4.05
N ASN A 53 35.05 8.17 -4.46
CA ASN A 53 36.27 7.39 -4.26
C ASN A 53 37.12 7.21 -5.53
N ASP A 54 36.80 7.92 -6.61
CA ASP A 54 37.45 7.81 -7.93
C ASP A 54 37.49 6.35 -8.47
N LEU A 55 36.40 5.60 -8.28
CA LEU A 55 36.28 4.20 -8.69
C LEU A 55 35.60 4.06 -10.06
N ALA A 56 36.06 3.11 -10.87
CA ALA A 56 35.48 2.77 -12.16
C ALA A 56 35.11 1.27 -12.26
N VAL A 57 34.34 0.93 -13.29
CA VAL A 57 34.03 -0.47 -13.62
C VAL A 57 35.33 -1.24 -13.87
N GLY A 58 35.47 -2.39 -13.20
CA GLY A 58 36.67 -3.23 -13.21
C GLY A 58 37.61 -3.00 -12.02
N ASP A 59 37.42 -1.92 -11.26
CA ASP A 59 38.20 -1.70 -10.03
C ASP A 59 37.74 -2.64 -8.90
N THR A 60 38.60 -2.82 -7.91
CA THR A 60 38.34 -3.68 -6.75
C THR A 60 38.14 -2.85 -5.49
N ILE A 61 37.11 -3.18 -4.73
CA ILE A 61 36.85 -2.62 -3.41
C ILE A 61 37.09 -3.68 -2.34
N THR A 62 37.52 -3.25 -1.16
CA THR A 62 37.74 -4.13 0.00
C THR A 62 36.85 -3.67 1.14
N LEU A 63 35.98 -4.57 1.62
CA LEU A 63 35.06 -4.33 2.72
C LEU A 63 35.57 -5.05 3.96
N SER A 64 35.58 -4.38 5.11
CA SER A 64 35.97 -4.97 6.40
C SER A 64 34.74 -5.34 7.22
N ASN A 65 34.81 -6.45 7.97
CA ASN A 65 33.77 -6.79 8.94
C ASN A 65 33.78 -5.74 10.08
N PRO A 66 32.67 -5.01 10.35
CA PRO A 66 32.62 -4.00 11.41
C PRO A 66 32.82 -4.58 12.83
N ASN A 67 32.68 -5.90 12.98
CA ASN A 67 32.93 -6.60 14.24
C ASN A 67 34.35 -7.18 14.34
N GLN A 68 35.12 -7.18 13.23
CA GLN A 68 36.47 -7.74 13.14
C GLN A 68 37.23 -7.12 11.96
N GLU A 69 37.95 -6.02 12.20
CA GLU A 69 38.60 -5.22 11.14
C GLU A 69 39.66 -5.99 10.33
N ASP A 70 40.29 -7.00 10.91
CA ASP A 70 41.27 -7.85 10.23
C ASP A 70 40.62 -8.79 9.18
N GLU A 71 39.30 -9.00 9.27
CA GLU A 71 38.54 -9.78 8.30
C GLU A 71 38.06 -8.89 7.17
N THR A 72 38.54 -9.16 5.96
CA THR A 72 38.28 -8.35 4.77
C THR A 72 37.80 -9.18 3.59
N TYR A 73 36.92 -8.59 2.78
CA TYR A 73 36.29 -9.18 1.61
C TYR A 73 36.54 -8.30 0.40
N THR A 74 37.13 -8.85 -0.66
CA THR A 74 37.41 -8.11 -1.89
C THR A 74 36.34 -8.40 -2.94
N LEU A 75 35.75 -7.34 -3.49
CA LEU A 75 34.75 -7.39 -4.55
C LEU A 75 35.24 -6.61 -5.77
N THR A 76 34.88 -7.08 -6.97
CA THR A 76 35.17 -6.37 -8.24
C THR A 76 33.92 -5.62 -8.70
N ILE A 77 34.07 -4.37 -9.09
CA ILE A 77 32.96 -3.54 -9.58
C ILE A 77 32.62 -3.98 -11.01
N ALA A 78 31.44 -4.58 -11.18
CA ALA A 78 30.90 -4.97 -12.49
C ALA A 78 30.03 -3.87 -13.11
N GLY A 79 29.40 -3.05 -12.28
CA GLY A 79 28.54 -1.96 -12.74
C GLY A 79 28.39 -0.84 -11.73
N ILE A 80 27.96 0.31 -12.24
CA ILE A 80 27.65 1.51 -11.47
C ILE A 80 26.20 1.88 -11.77
N TYR A 81 25.40 2.09 -10.72
CA TYR A 81 24.00 2.47 -10.86
C TYR A 81 23.75 3.90 -10.36
N GLU A 82 22.74 4.54 -10.94
CA GLU A 82 22.20 5.82 -10.50
C GLU A 82 20.75 5.62 -10.07
N THR A 83 20.34 6.28 -8.98
CA THR A 83 18.95 6.27 -8.50
C THR A 83 18.36 7.66 -8.62
N GLU A 84 17.12 7.76 -9.11
CA GLU A 84 16.42 9.05 -9.22
C GLU A 84 15.92 9.55 -7.86
N SER A 85 15.86 8.64 -6.86
CA SER A 85 15.37 8.94 -5.52
C SER A 85 16.53 8.98 -4.54
N THR A 86 17.11 10.17 -4.33
CA THR A 86 17.92 10.43 -3.14
C THR A 86 17.01 10.29 -1.94
N SER A 87 16.94 9.08 -1.40
CA SER A 87 16.09 8.75 -0.26
C SER A 87 16.76 9.25 1.01
N ASP A 88 16.91 10.56 1.13
CA ASP A 88 17.35 11.29 2.34
C ASP A 88 16.34 11.15 3.51
N SER A 89 15.40 10.22 3.40
CA SER A 89 14.08 10.27 4.05
C SER A 89 13.69 8.92 4.65
N ALA A 90 14.50 8.37 5.57
CA ALA A 90 14.03 7.22 6.37
C ALA A 90 14.60 7.10 7.80
N SER A 91 15.31 8.11 8.33
CA SER A 91 15.89 8.00 9.69
C SER A 91 15.80 9.27 10.55
N SER A 92 15.12 10.33 10.10
CA SER A 92 15.04 11.60 10.85
C SER A 92 14.08 11.58 12.05
N MET A 93 13.24 10.54 12.23
CA MET A 93 12.31 10.47 13.36
C MET A 93 12.93 9.97 14.70
N MET A 94 14.15 9.40 14.69
CA MET A 94 14.84 8.89 15.89
C MET A 94 16.31 9.35 16.00
N GLY A 95 16.64 10.51 15.43
CA GLY A 95 17.80 11.32 15.85
C GLY A 95 19.19 10.69 15.72
N GLY A 96 19.37 9.64 14.92
CA GLY A 96 20.67 9.03 14.64
C GLY A 96 20.90 8.90 13.14
N PHE A 97 21.99 9.46 12.64
CA PHE A 97 22.44 9.23 11.27
C PHE A 97 22.89 7.77 11.16
N MET A 98 22.23 7.01 10.27
CA MET A 98 22.57 5.61 9.99
C MET A 98 23.26 5.58 8.63
N ALA A 99 24.60 5.58 8.62
CA ALA A 99 25.38 5.65 7.38
C ALA A 99 25.03 4.53 6.39
N GLY A 100 24.78 3.32 6.87
CA GLY A 100 24.36 2.18 6.03
C GLY A 100 22.91 2.24 5.53
N ALA A 101 22.09 3.17 6.02
CA ALA A 101 20.73 3.39 5.49
C ALA A 101 20.70 4.40 4.33
N ASP A 102 21.83 5.04 4.05
CA ASP A 102 21.98 5.94 2.91
C ASP A 102 21.92 5.15 1.60
N SER A 103 21.14 5.63 0.63
CA SER A 103 21.03 5.03 -0.71
C SER A 103 22.38 4.96 -1.42
N SER A 104 23.31 5.85 -1.09
CA SER A 104 24.63 5.94 -1.70
C SER A 104 25.62 4.94 -1.11
N ASN A 105 25.35 4.41 0.08
CA ASN A 105 26.17 3.39 0.74
C ASN A 105 25.60 1.96 0.58
N GLN A 106 24.72 1.75 -0.42
CA GLN A 106 24.24 0.43 -0.77
C GLN A 106 25.12 -0.22 -1.85
N ILE A 107 25.44 -1.49 -1.63
CA ILE A 107 26.22 -2.33 -2.55
C ILE A 107 25.38 -3.56 -2.89
N TYR A 108 25.20 -3.82 -4.18
CA TYR A 108 24.45 -4.97 -4.67
C TYR A 108 25.39 -6.08 -5.13
N VAL A 109 25.09 -7.30 -4.72
CA VAL A 109 25.82 -8.52 -5.09
C VAL A 109 24.84 -9.65 -5.38
N SER A 110 25.32 -10.75 -5.95
CA SER A 110 24.53 -11.97 -6.03
C SER A 110 24.29 -12.58 -4.64
N TYR A 111 23.17 -13.28 -4.47
CA TYR A 111 22.88 -14.02 -3.25
C TYR A 111 24.00 -15.00 -2.86
N GLN A 112 24.57 -15.70 -3.85
CA GLN A 112 25.62 -16.69 -3.61
C GLN A 112 26.93 -16.05 -3.11
N THR A 113 27.29 -14.86 -3.60
CA THR A 113 28.42 -14.09 -3.09
C THR A 113 28.16 -13.63 -1.66
N LEU A 114 26.96 -13.13 -1.35
CA LEU A 114 26.59 -12.76 0.01
C LEU A 114 26.63 -13.96 0.97
N GLU A 115 26.08 -15.10 0.57
CA GLU A 115 26.11 -16.35 1.35
C GLU A 115 27.55 -16.80 1.63
N THR A 116 28.44 -16.66 0.65
CA THR A 116 29.87 -16.97 0.81
C THR A 116 30.53 -16.08 1.85
N ILE A 117 30.25 -14.77 1.82
CA ILE A 117 30.75 -13.79 2.81
C ILE A 117 30.23 -14.14 4.21
N LEU A 118 28.93 -14.44 4.35
CA LEU A 118 28.32 -14.78 5.63
C LEU A 118 28.89 -16.08 6.21
N THR A 119 29.07 -17.10 5.37
CA THR A 119 29.65 -18.39 5.79
C THR A 119 31.09 -18.20 6.26
N GLN A 120 31.90 -17.45 5.51
CA GLN A 120 33.28 -17.14 5.92
C GLN A 120 33.32 -16.37 7.24
N SER A 121 32.43 -15.39 7.40
CA SER A 121 32.32 -14.62 8.64
C SER A 121 31.95 -15.49 9.83
N GLU A 122 31.04 -16.45 9.64
CA GLU A 122 30.65 -17.39 10.69
C GLU A 122 31.78 -18.36 11.06
N GLU A 123 32.55 -18.84 10.08
CA GLU A 123 33.71 -19.72 10.31
C GLU A 123 34.84 -19.01 11.05
N ASN A 124 35.08 -17.73 10.77
CA ASN A 124 36.11 -16.92 11.43
C ASN A 124 35.62 -16.25 12.71
N ALA A 125 34.33 -16.35 13.03
CA ALA A 125 33.73 -15.65 14.15
C ALA A 125 34.30 -16.10 15.49
N THR A 126 34.65 -15.13 16.33
CA THR A 126 35.02 -15.39 17.72
C THR A 126 33.78 -15.19 18.60
N THR A 127 33.38 -16.25 19.28
CA THR A 127 32.29 -16.19 20.27
C THR A 127 32.86 -16.10 21.68
N THR A 128 32.51 -15.03 22.41
CA THR A 128 32.91 -14.85 23.81
C THR A 128 31.67 -14.83 24.69
N THR A 129 31.66 -15.66 25.73
CA THR A 129 30.61 -15.66 26.75
C THR A 129 31.15 -15.00 28.01
N ASP A 130 30.52 -13.89 28.43
CA ASP A 130 30.87 -13.23 29.68
C ASP A 130 30.43 -14.11 30.87
N SER A 131 31.38 -14.54 31.68
CA SER A 131 31.14 -15.41 32.84
C SER A 131 30.34 -14.76 33.97
N THR A 132 30.14 -13.44 33.92
CA THR A 132 29.48 -12.63 34.97
C THR A 132 28.05 -12.28 34.60
N THR A 133 27.78 -11.97 33.33
CA THR A 133 26.44 -11.62 32.83
C THR A 133 25.75 -12.78 32.10
N GLY A 134 26.50 -13.81 31.70
CA GLY A 134 26.00 -14.92 30.88
C GLY A 134 25.71 -14.52 29.43
N GLU A 135 26.04 -13.28 29.04
CA GLU A 135 25.77 -12.77 27.70
C GLU A 135 26.84 -13.31 26.72
N THR A 136 26.38 -13.83 25.58
CA THR A 136 27.24 -14.34 24.52
C THR A 136 27.31 -13.33 23.39
N THR A 137 28.51 -12.88 23.05
CA THR A 137 28.78 -12.00 21.91
C THR A 137 29.53 -12.76 20.83
N THR A 138 29.15 -12.51 19.57
CA THR A 138 29.78 -13.09 18.37
C THR A 138 30.18 -11.97 17.42
N THR A 139 31.28 -12.16 16.70
CA THR A 139 31.75 -11.27 15.64
C THR A 139 31.20 -11.63 14.25
N ALA A 140 30.38 -12.69 14.14
CA ALA A 140 29.74 -13.08 12.89
C ALA A 140 28.85 -11.95 12.34
N LEU A 141 28.93 -11.72 11.04
CA LEU A 141 27.99 -10.86 10.32
C LEU A 141 26.55 -11.39 10.46
N ARG A 142 25.59 -10.47 10.46
CA ARG A 142 24.16 -10.79 10.54
C ARG A 142 23.50 -10.36 9.25
N SER A 143 22.62 -11.22 8.75
CA SER A 143 21.81 -10.94 7.55
C SER A 143 20.33 -10.93 7.89
N MET A 144 19.58 -10.12 7.15
CA MET A 144 18.13 -10.20 7.09
C MET A 144 17.75 -10.88 5.77
N LEU A 145 17.00 -11.98 5.85
CA LEU A 145 16.51 -12.68 4.68
C LEU A 145 15.10 -12.18 4.34
N ASN A 146 14.96 -11.55 3.17
CA ASN A 146 13.67 -11.13 2.63
C ASN A 146 13.30 -12.01 1.44
N GLY A 147 12.14 -12.69 1.53
CA GLY A 147 11.59 -13.48 0.43
C GLY A 147 10.55 -12.69 -0.33
N THR A 148 10.83 -12.35 -1.59
CA THR A 148 9.88 -11.67 -2.48
C THR A 148 9.08 -12.69 -3.28
N TYR A 149 7.76 -12.64 -3.19
CA TYR A 149 6.85 -13.49 -3.95
C TYR A 149 5.88 -12.61 -4.74
N ALA A 150 5.77 -12.86 -6.04
CA ALA A 150 4.82 -12.18 -6.91
C ALA A 150 3.56 -13.03 -7.08
N PHE A 151 2.39 -12.42 -6.92
CA PHE A 151 1.09 -13.07 -7.07
C PHE A 151 0.25 -12.33 -8.12
N ASP A 152 -0.46 -13.08 -8.96
CA ASP A 152 -1.36 -12.51 -9.97
C ASP A 152 -2.64 -11.92 -9.36
N SER A 153 -3.02 -12.37 -8.16
CA SER A 153 -4.26 -11.95 -7.49
C SER A 153 -4.11 -11.81 -5.98
N VAL A 154 -4.92 -10.91 -5.41
CA VAL A 154 -5.04 -10.73 -3.95
C VAL A 154 -5.45 -12.04 -3.27
N SER A 155 -6.37 -12.78 -3.89
CA SER A 155 -6.84 -14.06 -3.35
C SER A 155 -5.75 -15.14 -3.28
N ASP A 156 -4.75 -15.10 -4.16
CA ASP A 156 -3.65 -16.06 -4.13
C ASP A 156 -2.59 -15.68 -3.09
N TYR A 157 -2.38 -14.38 -2.89
CA TYR A 157 -1.60 -13.87 -1.76
C TYR A 157 -2.23 -14.27 -0.41
N GLU A 158 -3.54 -14.09 -0.24
CA GLU A 158 -4.24 -14.47 1.01
C GLU A 158 -4.11 -15.97 1.29
N LYS A 159 -4.33 -16.83 0.28
CA LYS A 159 -4.12 -18.28 0.42
C LYS A 159 -2.69 -18.63 0.81
N PHE A 160 -1.71 -18.00 0.15
CA PHE A 160 -0.31 -18.21 0.48
C PHE A 160 -0.01 -17.81 1.93
N GLN A 161 -0.54 -16.68 2.39
CA GLN A 161 -0.37 -16.24 3.77
C GLN A 161 -0.94 -17.27 4.77
N ASP A 162 -2.11 -17.84 4.47
CA ASP A 162 -2.73 -18.87 5.30
C ASP A 162 -1.95 -20.19 5.26
N GLU A 163 -1.52 -20.64 4.08
CA GLU A 163 -0.73 -21.87 3.90
C GLU A 163 0.61 -21.80 4.63
N VAL A 164 1.30 -20.66 4.54
CA VAL A 164 2.60 -20.47 5.20
C VAL A 164 2.45 -20.46 6.73
N LYS A 165 1.38 -19.87 7.26
CA LYS A 165 1.05 -19.95 8.68
C LYS A 165 0.73 -21.39 9.11
N GLU A 166 -0.03 -22.14 8.28
CA GLU A 166 -0.36 -23.55 8.56
C GLU A 166 0.88 -24.47 8.53
N MET A 167 1.84 -24.17 7.65
CA MET A 167 3.13 -24.88 7.58
C MET A 167 4.05 -24.60 8.78
N GLY A 168 3.65 -23.74 9.71
CA GLY A 168 4.36 -23.47 10.96
C GLY A 168 5.39 -22.35 10.87
N LEU A 169 5.17 -21.34 10.03
CA LEU A 169 5.95 -20.10 10.07
C LEU A 169 5.93 -19.54 11.50
N SER A 170 7.11 -19.30 12.07
CA SER A 170 7.20 -18.75 13.44
C SER A 170 6.68 -17.31 13.47
N ASP A 171 6.25 -16.87 14.66
CA ASP A 171 5.79 -15.50 14.89
C ASP A 171 6.89 -14.44 14.67
N ASP A 172 8.15 -14.87 14.47
CA ASP A 172 9.29 -14.00 14.16
C ASP A 172 9.27 -13.49 12.72
N TYR A 173 8.48 -14.10 11.83
CA TYR A 173 8.37 -13.70 10.43
C TYR A 173 7.04 -12.98 10.16
N THR A 174 7.12 -11.88 9.43
CA THR A 174 5.93 -11.13 8.97
C THR A 174 5.76 -11.32 7.47
N VAL A 175 4.58 -11.81 7.05
CA VAL A 175 4.17 -11.84 5.64
C VAL A 175 3.34 -10.59 5.38
N SER A 176 3.95 -9.62 4.70
CA SER A 176 3.29 -8.37 4.28
C SER A 176 3.50 -8.15 2.77
N SER A 177 2.55 -7.43 2.16
CA SER A 177 2.64 -6.97 0.78
C SER A 177 2.42 -5.46 0.76
N SER A 178 3.50 -4.71 0.54
CA SER A 178 3.44 -3.24 0.45
C SER A 178 2.55 -2.78 -0.68
N ASP A 179 2.59 -3.47 -1.84
CA ASP A 179 1.75 -3.17 -2.99
C ASP A 179 0.26 -3.30 -2.68
N LEU A 180 -0.14 -4.36 -1.95
CA LEU A 180 -1.52 -4.56 -1.55
C LEU A 180 -1.96 -3.54 -0.51
N THR A 181 -1.13 -3.30 0.52
CA THR A 181 -1.44 -2.31 1.56
C THR A 181 -1.62 -0.92 0.97
N SER A 182 -0.72 -0.47 0.09
CA SER A 182 -0.86 0.82 -0.58
C SER A 182 -2.09 0.89 -1.49
N TYR A 183 -2.45 -0.21 -2.16
CA TYR A 183 -3.68 -0.26 -2.96
C TYR A 183 -4.94 -0.19 -2.08
N GLU A 184 -5.00 -0.94 -0.98
CA GLU A 184 -6.12 -0.92 -0.04
C GLU A 184 -6.29 0.45 0.62
N GLU A 185 -5.20 1.07 1.07
CA GLU A 185 -5.18 2.44 1.60
C GLU A 185 -5.67 3.47 0.56
N SER A 186 -5.35 3.27 -0.73
CA SER A 186 -5.84 4.16 -1.79
C SER A 186 -7.35 4.04 -2.02
N LEU A 187 -7.94 2.88 -1.72
CA LEU A 187 -9.37 2.62 -1.86
C LEU A 187 -10.18 2.99 -0.62
N GLU A 188 -9.56 3.07 0.55
CA GLU A 188 -10.23 3.38 1.82
C GLU A 188 -11.06 4.69 1.76
N PRO A 189 -10.56 5.81 1.20
CA PRO A 189 -11.37 7.03 1.02
C PRO A 189 -12.62 6.81 0.14
N LEU A 190 -12.52 5.96 -0.89
CA LEU A 190 -13.65 5.65 -1.78
C LEU A 190 -14.68 4.76 -1.09
N GLN A 191 -14.24 3.81 -0.27
CA GLN A 191 -15.12 2.96 0.53
C GLN A 191 -15.90 3.80 1.54
N HIS A 192 -15.23 4.67 2.29
CA HIS A 192 -15.88 5.59 3.22
C HIS A 192 -16.87 6.52 2.53
N LEU A 193 -16.52 7.07 1.37
CA LEU A 193 -17.43 7.89 0.57
C LEU A 193 -18.70 7.10 0.19
N SER A 194 -18.55 5.85 -0.25
CA SER A 194 -19.67 4.97 -0.59
C SER A 194 -20.56 4.68 0.62
N GLU A 195 -19.98 4.36 1.78
CA GLU A 195 -20.74 4.13 3.01
C GLU A 195 -21.52 5.37 3.47
N TYR A 196 -20.87 6.54 3.49
CA TYR A 196 -21.52 7.79 3.87
C TYR A 196 -22.64 8.17 2.90
N ALA A 197 -22.45 7.96 1.60
CA ALA A 197 -23.51 8.14 0.60
C ALA A 197 -24.70 7.20 0.86
N GLY A 198 -24.43 5.95 1.27
CA GLY A 198 -25.45 4.98 1.65
C GLY A 198 -26.26 5.42 2.88
N TYR A 199 -25.60 5.88 3.94
CA TYR A 199 -26.28 6.42 5.12
C TYR A 199 -27.11 7.66 4.80
N PHE A 200 -26.57 8.57 4.00
CA PHE A 200 -27.29 9.76 3.56
C PHE A 200 -28.55 9.43 2.76
N LEU A 201 -28.45 8.47 1.83
CA LEU A 201 -29.60 7.96 1.08
C LEU A 201 -30.67 7.38 2.00
N MET A 202 -30.27 6.59 3.00
CA MET A 202 -31.19 6.00 3.97
C MET A 202 -31.95 7.07 4.77
N VAL A 203 -31.26 8.12 5.21
CA VAL A 203 -31.86 9.25 5.93
C VAL A 203 -32.87 10.00 5.06
N ILE A 204 -32.52 10.33 3.81
CA ILE A 204 -33.43 11.01 2.88
C ILE A 204 -34.66 10.16 2.58
N LEU A 205 -34.48 8.86 2.37
CA LEU A 205 -35.57 7.94 2.09
C LEU A 205 -36.52 7.83 3.30
N ALA A 206 -35.98 7.79 4.52
CA ALA A 206 -36.79 7.79 5.74
C ALA A 206 -37.62 9.08 5.88
N ILE A 207 -37.00 10.25 5.68
CA ILE A 207 -37.70 11.55 5.72
C ILE A 207 -38.77 11.61 4.63
N GLY A 208 -38.43 11.20 3.41
CA GLY A 208 -39.35 11.14 2.28
C GLY A 208 -40.54 10.23 2.54
N ALA A 209 -40.31 9.06 3.15
CA ALA A 209 -41.38 8.14 3.54
C ALA A 209 -42.33 8.76 4.57
N VAL A 210 -41.80 9.44 5.59
CA VAL A 210 -42.62 10.14 6.60
C VAL A 210 -43.48 11.22 5.94
N ILE A 211 -42.90 12.05 5.08
CA ILE A 211 -43.62 13.11 4.36
C ILE A 211 -44.72 12.51 3.48
N LEU A 212 -44.40 11.46 2.71
CA LEU A 212 -45.37 10.77 1.85
C LEU A 212 -46.54 10.21 2.67
N ILE A 213 -46.28 9.55 3.80
CA ILE A 213 -47.33 9.04 4.69
C ILE A 213 -48.23 10.17 5.17
N VAL A 214 -47.65 11.29 5.61
CA VAL A 214 -48.41 12.47 6.09
C VAL A 214 -49.29 13.03 4.98
N LEU A 215 -48.75 13.23 3.78
CA LEU A 215 -49.53 13.72 2.63
C LEU A 215 -50.64 12.75 2.22
N HIS A 216 -50.37 11.45 2.25
CA HIS A 216 -51.37 10.43 1.93
C HIS A 216 -52.55 10.45 2.92
N ILE A 217 -52.27 10.65 4.22
CA ILE A 217 -53.30 10.78 5.26
C ILE A 217 -54.17 12.01 5.01
N PHE A 218 -53.57 13.14 4.62
CA PHE A 218 -54.33 14.36 4.28
C PHE A 218 -55.22 14.15 3.06
N ALA A 219 -54.69 13.59 1.97
CA ALA A 219 -55.44 13.33 0.74
C ALA A 219 -56.66 12.41 0.99
N ILE A 220 -56.51 11.38 1.83
CA ILE A 220 -57.62 10.49 2.20
C ILE A 220 -58.66 11.22 3.06
N ARG A 221 -58.24 12.15 3.94
CA ARG A 221 -59.15 12.91 4.81
C ARG A 221 -60.10 13.78 4.02
N GLU A 222 -59.64 14.45 2.97
CA GLU A 222 -60.46 15.32 2.13
C GLU A 222 -61.61 14.56 1.45
N ARG A 223 -61.37 13.28 1.08
CA ARG A 223 -62.36 12.45 0.37
C ARG A 223 -63.24 11.57 1.26
N LYS A 224 -63.17 11.75 2.58
CA LYS A 224 -64.01 10.98 3.54
C LYS A 224 -65.51 11.13 3.29
N TYR A 225 -65.96 12.32 2.89
CA TYR A 225 -67.37 12.57 2.60
C TYR A 225 -67.85 11.74 1.41
N GLU A 226 -67.07 11.69 0.33
CA GLU A 226 -67.36 10.88 -0.86
C GLU A 226 -67.40 9.38 -0.53
N ILE A 227 -66.44 8.89 0.26
CA ILE A 227 -66.42 7.51 0.74
C ILE A 227 -67.71 7.18 1.50
N GLY A 228 -68.21 8.10 2.33
CA GLY A 228 -69.47 7.97 3.07
C GLY A 228 -70.70 7.90 2.16
N VAL A 229 -70.75 8.74 1.12
CA VAL A 229 -71.83 8.73 0.12
C VAL A 229 -71.82 7.43 -0.70
N LEU A 230 -70.65 6.99 -1.18
CA LEU A 230 -70.51 5.76 -1.97
C LEU A 230 -70.87 4.50 -1.17
N ALA A 231 -70.55 4.48 0.13
CA ALA A 231 -70.96 3.42 1.03
C ALA A 231 -72.49 3.43 1.28
N ALA A 232 -73.10 4.62 1.42
CA ALA A 232 -74.55 4.75 1.61
C ALA A 232 -75.37 4.30 0.39
N ILE A 233 -74.81 4.41 -0.82
CA ILE A 233 -75.40 3.92 -2.08
C ILE A 233 -75.30 2.37 -2.20
N GLY A 234 -74.65 1.70 -1.24
CA GLY A 234 -74.59 0.24 -1.17
C GLY A 234 -73.36 -0.37 -1.84
N MET A 235 -72.35 0.43 -2.17
CA MET A 235 -71.11 -0.07 -2.76
C MET A 235 -70.27 -0.84 -1.72
N LYS A 236 -69.76 -2.01 -2.09
CA LYS A 236 -68.95 -2.86 -1.20
C LYS A 236 -67.63 -2.15 -0.83
N LYS A 237 -67.26 -2.16 0.46
CA LYS A 237 -66.05 -1.48 1.01
C LYS A 237 -64.76 -1.80 0.25
N TRP A 238 -64.58 -3.04 -0.23
CA TRP A 238 -63.42 -3.44 -1.02
C TRP A 238 -63.33 -2.75 -2.39
N LYS A 239 -64.46 -2.53 -3.09
CA LYS A 239 -64.45 -1.82 -4.38
C LYS A 239 -64.00 -0.36 -4.22
N ILE A 240 -64.45 0.28 -3.14
CA ILE A 240 -64.03 1.64 -2.80
C ILE A 240 -62.52 1.67 -2.51
N ALA A 241 -62.01 0.75 -1.70
CA ALA A 241 -60.58 0.65 -1.40
C ALA A 241 -59.71 0.44 -2.65
N VAL A 242 -60.13 -0.46 -3.56
CA VAL A 242 -59.42 -0.71 -4.82
C VAL A 242 -59.39 0.54 -5.70
N GLN A 243 -60.50 1.27 -5.83
CA GLN A 243 -60.53 2.50 -6.63
C GLN A 243 -59.49 3.53 -6.15
N PHE A 244 -59.46 3.81 -4.84
CA PHE A 244 -58.51 4.76 -4.26
C PHE A 244 -57.06 4.27 -4.35
N LEU A 245 -56.84 2.97 -4.20
CA LEU A 245 -55.52 2.37 -4.37
C LEU A 245 -55.04 2.51 -5.81
N THR A 246 -55.89 2.23 -6.81
CA THR A 246 -55.55 2.36 -8.23
C THR A 246 -55.29 3.81 -8.62
N GLU A 247 -56.06 4.76 -8.10
CA GLU A 247 -55.82 6.19 -8.34
C GLU A 247 -54.46 6.64 -7.76
N SER A 248 -54.18 6.23 -6.51
CA SER A 248 -52.91 6.55 -5.85
C SER A 248 -51.72 5.90 -6.57
N LEU A 249 -51.87 4.66 -7.02
CA LEU A 249 -50.85 3.94 -7.79
C LEU A 249 -50.56 4.64 -9.12
N CYS A 250 -51.59 5.12 -9.82
CA CYS A 250 -51.43 5.82 -11.09
C CYS A 250 -50.61 7.11 -10.92
N ILE A 251 -50.90 7.89 -9.88
CA ILE A 251 -50.16 9.11 -9.55
C ILE A 251 -48.70 8.77 -9.19
N THR A 252 -48.48 7.76 -8.35
CA THR A 252 -47.13 7.30 -7.96
C THR A 252 -46.33 6.84 -9.18
N PHE A 253 -46.94 6.12 -10.12
CA PHE A 253 -46.27 5.66 -11.33
C PHE A 253 -45.83 6.84 -12.22
N CYS A 254 -46.71 7.82 -12.42
CA CYS A 254 -46.35 9.05 -13.14
C CYS A 254 -45.22 9.82 -12.45
N ALA A 255 -45.28 9.96 -11.11
CA ALA A 255 -44.26 10.63 -10.33
C ALA A 255 -42.91 9.89 -10.37
N LEU A 256 -42.92 8.55 -10.36
CA LEU A 256 -41.72 7.73 -10.47
C LEU A 256 -41.03 7.93 -11.81
N ILE A 257 -41.79 7.95 -12.92
CA ILE A 257 -41.22 8.21 -14.26
C ILE A 257 -40.53 9.57 -14.30
N ILE A 258 -41.19 10.60 -13.78
CA ILE A 258 -40.63 11.96 -13.75
C ILE A 258 -39.38 12.02 -12.85
N GLY A 259 -39.46 11.43 -11.65
CA GLY A 259 -38.36 11.40 -10.69
C GLY A 259 -37.15 10.64 -11.21
N ALA A 260 -37.35 9.47 -11.82
CA ALA A 260 -36.29 8.69 -12.45
C ALA A 260 -35.66 9.44 -13.63
N GLY A 261 -36.47 10.14 -14.43
CA GLY A 261 -35.97 10.97 -15.53
C GLY A 261 -35.08 12.12 -15.03
N ILE A 262 -35.53 12.86 -14.02
CA ILE A 262 -34.75 13.94 -13.42
C ILE A 262 -33.47 13.39 -12.78
N GLY A 263 -33.59 12.30 -12.01
CA GLY A 263 -32.47 11.65 -11.34
C GLY A 263 -31.40 11.16 -12.30
N ALA A 264 -31.78 10.52 -13.41
CA ALA A 264 -30.85 10.06 -14.44
C ALA A 264 -30.05 11.21 -15.06
N VAL A 265 -30.70 12.36 -15.31
CA VAL A 265 -30.04 13.54 -15.88
C VAL A 265 -29.15 14.24 -14.85
N SER A 266 -29.56 14.34 -13.59
CA SER A 266 -28.78 15.00 -12.54
C SER A 266 -27.63 14.15 -12.00
N SER A 267 -27.70 12.82 -12.13
CA SER A 267 -26.67 11.92 -11.57
C SER A 267 -25.30 12.19 -12.19
N VAL A 268 -25.21 12.32 -13.52
CA VAL A 268 -23.93 12.50 -14.22
C VAL A 268 -23.17 13.75 -13.77
N PRO A 269 -23.74 14.97 -13.77
CA PRO A 269 -23.01 16.16 -13.34
C PRO A 269 -22.64 16.13 -11.86
N VAL A 270 -23.51 15.58 -11.00
CA VAL A 270 -23.22 15.47 -9.56
C VAL A 270 -22.07 14.51 -9.31
N THR A 271 -22.10 13.32 -9.93
CA THR A 271 -21.01 12.33 -9.83
C THR A 271 -19.70 12.91 -10.36
N ASN A 272 -19.71 13.59 -11.50
CA ASN A 272 -18.51 14.23 -12.06
C ASN A 272 -17.95 15.31 -11.15
N HIS A 273 -18.81 16.10 -10.49
CA HIS A 273 -18.34 17.15 -9.57
C HIS A 273 -17.72 16.56 -8.29
N LEU A 274 -18.31 15.49 -7.76
CA LEU A 274 -17.75 14.78 -6.60
C LEU A 274 -16.39 14.14 -6.96
N LEU A 275 -16.27 13.52 -8.12
CA LEU A 275 -15.01 12.97 -8.64
C LEU A 275 -13.95 14.07 -8.82
N ALA A 276 -14.32 15.20 -9.43
CA ALA A 276 -13.40 16.32 -9.63
C ALA A 276 -12.88 16.87 -8.30
N GLN A 277 -13.75 17.00 -7.29
CA GLN A 277 -13.36 17.47 -5.97
C GLN A 277 -12.44 16.48 -5.24
N GLN A 278 -12.61 15.18 -5.45
CA GLN A 278 -11.71 14.14 -4.93
C GLN A 278 -10.34 14.17 -5.62
N ILE A 279 -10.30 14.38 -6.94
CA ILE A 279 -9.04 14.50 -7.68
C ILE A 279 -8.25 15.74 -7.23
N GLU A 280 -8.95 16.85 -6.98
CA GLU A 280 -8.35 18.09 -6.48
C GLU A 280 -7.79 17.92 -5.06
N SER A 281 -8.51 17.24 -4.16
CA SER A 281 -8.02 16.98 -2.80
C SER A 281 -6.81 16.06 -2.79
N THR A 282 -6.81 14.95 -3.55
CA THR A 282 -5.64 14.06 -3.69
C THR A 282 -4.43 14.78 -4.30
N SER A 283 -4.65 15.68 -5.26
CA SER A 283 -3.56 16.47 -5.88
C SER A 283 -2.96 17.49 -4.91
N SER A 284 -3.78 18.13 -4.08
CA SER A 284 -3.30 19.10 -3.08
C SER A 284 -2.45 18.46 -1.99
N SER A 285 -2.83 17.27 -1.49
CA SER A 285 -2.06 16.53 -0.48
C SER A 285 -0.66 16.15 -0.99
N GLY A 286 -0.56 15.69 -2.24
CA GLY A 286 0.73 15.36 -2.86
C GLY A 286 1.59 16.60 -3.18
N GLN A 287 0.98 17.76 -3.45
CA GLN A 287 1.72 18.98 -3.75
C GLN A 287 2.23 19.68 -2.48
N GLU A 288 1.46 19.71 -1.38
CA GLU A 288 1.92 20.33 -0.12
C GLU A 288 3.01 19.50 0.59
N GLN A 289 2.93 18.16 0.57
CA GLN A 289 4.02 17.29 1.06
C GLN A 289 5.32 17.48 0.27
N ARG A 290 5.24 17.76 -1.04
CA ARG A 290 6.40 18.02 -1.89
C ARG A 290 7.11 19.35 -1.62
N PHE A 291 6.45 20.28 -0.93
CA PHE A 291 7.05 21.59 -0.59
C PHE A 291 7.47 21.72 0.88
N GLY A 292 7.34 20.66 1.70
CA GLY A 292 7.87 20.63 3.07
C GLY A 292 7.31 21.72 4.00
N ARG A 293 6.09 22.20 3.75
CA ARG A 293 5.44 23.18 4.62
C ARG A 293 4.52 22.43 5.58
N GLU A 294 4.88 22.42 6.86
CA GLU A 294 4.01 21.88 7.91
C GLU A 294 2.64 22.57 7.89
N THR A 295 1.58 21.76 7.90
CA THR A 295 0.20 22.19 8.07
C THR A 295 0.06 22.90 9.42
N GLY A 296 -0.03 24.23 9.39
CA GLY A 296 -0.32 25.04 10.56
C GLY A 296 -1.73 24.76 11.09
N ALA A 297 -1.80 24.49 12.40
CA ALA A 297 -3.04 24.41 13.19
C ALA A 297 -3.84 25.73 13.20
#